data_AF-A0A917BRR9-F1
#
_entry.id   AF-A0A917BRR9-F1
#
_cell.length_a   1.000
_cell.length_b   1.000
_cell.length_c   1.000
_cell.angle_alpha   90.00
_cell.angle_beta   90.00
_cell.angle_gamma   90.00
#
_symmetry.space_group_name_H-M   'P 1'
#
loop_
_entity.id
_entity.type
_entity.pdbx_description
1 polymer ?
#
loop_
_entity_poly.entity_id
_entity_poly.type
_entity_poly.pdbx_seq_one_letter_code
_entity_poly.pdbx_strand_id
1 'polypeptide(L)'
;MKNREIKIAYLVAVLATLASIIYGGLSYNKTKNNDLSHKIQMVIVLIHEQLENLKRTAYDNSYWDDTIDKALIARDRQWADGNIGQYLLDTFGLYHTLLFDGQHNLIFTFGSAHSELTNTLTSHPVFRTAVVQTVSQKRNSPQASGFYFQNKESVYLVATSALTRESATGSRTEDEKGYLVLLKAITPTDLAKISKNFAVTNLSLQPNPDQIKFDVLDDASQSSFPLYFTPKGYSFIDLIWNLLPFLITILSLIYLLSVIQRKSIQSQKLNRDLERANTELASFNKRLEEQVRRQTVEIMEKAEKSEQANRAKSTFLSSMSHELRTPLNGILGFAQMLGLNKDQNLTAKQKAWITQIVDSGRMLLDIVNDVLDLARIESGRAVYQPEIFQPRDVFKECFDIVEPIAGARHISLSGHPETDLYVYVDRSKLKQVLLNLVSNAIKYGNDDGYVRFGCRTTDNQYIELYVEDNGKGIPEADLPHIFEPFRRVKETTTHVEGTGVGLAIVQKNLELMGGEIKVESTLGEGSRFSIYLKAYNADYSPAPDNEDAAR
;
A
#
# COMPACT_ATOMS: atom_id res chain seq x y z
N MET A 1 21.58 -21.40 -0.46
CA MET A 1 22.14 -20.93 -1.75
C MET A 1 21.99 -19.42 -1.96
N LYS A 2 20.78 -18.85 -1.93
CA LYS A 2 20.51 -17.40 -2.14
C LYS A 2 21.43 -16.42 -1.38
N ASN A 3 21.76 -16.69 -0.12
CA ASN A 3 22.59 -15.77 0.68
C ASN A 3 24.08 -15.79 0.28
N ARG A 4 24.55 -16.88 -0.36
CA ARG A 4 25.94 -17.01 -0.85
C ARG A 4 26.10 -16.32 -2.21
N GLU A 5 25.10 -16.45 -3.08
CA GLU A 5 25.04 -15.76 -4.37
C GLU A 5 25.01 -14.24 -4.21
N ILE A 6 24.24 -13.73 -3.24
CA ILE A 6 24.19 -12.28 -2.98
C ILE A 6 25.54 -11.77 -2.45
N LYS A 7 26.23 -12.52 -1.58
CA LYS A 7 27.57 -12.17 -1.11
C LYS A 7 28.61 -12.16 -2.24
N ILE A 8 28.51 -13.12 -3.17
CA ILE A 8 29.39 -13.18 -4.34
C ILE A 8 29.13 -12.00 -5.28
N ALA A 9 27.87 -11.67 -5.56
CA ALA A 9 27.51 -10.50 -6.36
C ALA A 9 28.04 -9.20 -5.73
N TYR A 10 28.03 -9.11 -4.40
CA TYR A 10 28.62 -8.00 -3.66
C TYR A 10 30.13 -7.87 -3.86
N LEU A 11 30.85 -8.99 -3.74
CA LEU A 11 32.30 -9.04 -3.91
C LEU A 11 32.68 -8.66 -5.34
N VAL A 12 31.95 -9.17 -6.34
CA VAL A 12 32.18 -8.87 -7.75
C VAL A 12 31.92 -7.39 -8.05
N ALA A 13 30.84 -6.81 -7.54
CA ALA A 13 30.55 -5.39 -7.74
C ALA A 13 31.65 -4.50 -7.14
N VAL A 14 32.08 -4.78 -5.90
CA VAL A 14 33.15 -4.02 -5.23
C VAL A 14 34.47 -4.11 -6.01
N LEU A 15 34.86 -5.32 -6.44
CA LEU A 15 36.08 -5.55 -7.22
C LEU A 15 36.03 -4.85 -8.59
N ALA A 16 34.89 -4.86 -9.27
CA ALA A 16 34.72 -4.18 -10.56
C ALA A 16 34.85 -2.65 -10.43
N THR A 17 34.30 -2.05 -9.37
CA THR A 17 34.51 -0.63 -9.07
C THR A 17 35.98 -0.31 -8.77
N LEU A 18 36.64 -1.11 -7.92
CA LEU A 18 38.07 -0.94 -7.62
C LEU A 18 38.93 -1.01 -8.88
N ALA A 19 38.68 -1.98 -9.75
CA ALA A 19 39.39 -2.11 -11.02
C ALA A 19 39.16 -0.90 -11.94
N SER A 20 37.93 -0.38 -12.00
CA SER A 20 37.59 0.79 -12.82
C SER A 20 38.25 2.08 -12.31
N ILE A 21 38.38 2.24 -10.98
CA ILE A 21 39.09 3.36 -10.36
C ILE A 21 40.58 3.30 -10.68
N ILE A 22 41.19 2.12 -10.50
CA ILE A 22 42.61 1.90 -10.81
C ILE A 22 42.87 2.16 -12.29
N TYR A 23 42.01 1.64 -13.17
CA TYR A 23 42.12 1.86 -14.61
C TYR A 23 41.94 3.33 -14.99
N GLY A 24 40.95 4.03 -14.40
CA GLY A 24 40.72 5.46 -14.61
C GLY A 24 41.90 6.30 -14.16
N GLY A 25 42.49 6.01 -12.98
CA GLY A 25 43.68 6.68 -12.48
C GLY A 25 44.91 6.45 -13.36
N LEU A 26 45.15 5.21 -13.81
CA LEU A 26 46.25 4.87 -14.71
C LEU A 26 46.10 5.51 -16.09
N SER A 27 44.89 5.48 -16.65
CA SER A 27 44.58 6.07 -17.96
C SER A 27 44.70 7.59 -17.95
N TYR A 28 44.17 8.25 -16.91
CA TYR A 28 44.30 9.70 -16.73
C TYR A 28 45.77 10.14 -16.60
N ASN A 29 46.56 9.39 -15.82
CA ASN A 29 47.99 9.67 -15.65
C ASN A 29 48.77 9.50 -16.97
N LYS A 30 48.44 8.48 -17.76
CA LYS A 30 49.04 8.24 -19.08
C LYS A 30 48.75 9.39 -20.06
N THR A 31 47.51 9.84 -20.14
CA THR A 31 47.09 10.93 -21.05
C THR A 31 47.74 12.26 -20.67
N LYS A 32 47.84 12.56 -19.36
CA LYS A 32 48.47 13.79 -18.85
C LYS A 32 49.99 13.79 -19.02
N ASN A 33 50.66 12.65 -18.86
CA ASN A 33 52.10 12.53 -19.13
C ASN A 33 52.44 12.71 -20.62
N ASN A 34 51.58 12.23 -21.53
CA ASN A 34 51.74 12.45 -22.96
C ASN A 34 51.60 13.94 -23.33
N ASP A 35 50.61 14.64 -22.76
CA ASP A 35 50.42 16.10 -22.93
C ASP A 35 51.63 16.90 -22.42
N LEU A 36 52.17 16.52 -21.25
CA LEU A 36 53.35 17.17 -20.69
C LEU A 36 54.61 16.96 -21.55
N SER A 37 54.84 15.75 -22.06
CA SER A 37 55.96 15.44 -22.95
C SER A 37 55.93 16.28 -24.24
N HIS A 38 54.73 16.44 -24.83
CA HIS A 38 54.55 17.24 -26.04
C HIS A 38 54.82 18.73 -25.78
N LYS A 39 54.38 19.25 -24.64
CA LYS A 39 54.65 20.65 -24.25
C LYS A 39 56.13 20.90 -23.91
N ILE A 40 56.83 19.93 -23.33
CA ILE A 40 58.29 20.02 -23.10
C ILE A 40 59.05 20.08 -24.43
N GLN A 41 58.64 19.30 -25.43
CA GLN A 41 59.24 19.34 -26.78
C GLN A 41 59.09 20.73 -27.43
N MET A 42 57.95 21.40 -27.28
CA MET A 42 57.78 22.76 -27.79
C MET A 42 58.75 23.76 -27.14
N VAL A 43 59.01 23.64 -25.83
CA VAL A 43 59.99 24.48 -25.13
C VAL A 43 61.40 24.27 -25.68
N ILE A 44 61.76 23.00 -25.96
CA ILE A 44 63.06 22.65 -26.55
C ILE A 44 63.23 23.29 -27.93
N VAL A 45 62.22 23.18 -28.80
CA VAL A 45 62.23 23.79 -30.14
C VAL A 45 62.43 25.30 -30.08
N LEU A 46 61.77 25.99 -29.15
CA LEU A 46 61.93 27.43 -28.96
C LEU A 46 63.36 27.81 -28.56
N ILE A 47 63.99 27.05 -27.66
CA ILE A 47 65.38 27.31 -27.23
C ILE A 47 66.35 27.08 -28.39
N HIS A 48 66.10 26.07 -29.22
CA HIS A 48 66.88 25.83 -30.43
C HIS A 48 66.76 27.00 -31.43
N GLU A 49 65.54 27.52 -31.65
CA GLU A 49 65.32 28.69 -32.50
C GLU A 49 66.06 29.94 -31.98
N GLN A 50 66.16 30.13 -30.66
CA GLN A 50 66.95 31.20 -30.07
C GLN A 50 68.46 31.06 -30.35
N LEU A 51 68.98 29.84 -30.41
CA LEU A 51 70.38 29.58 -30.77
C LEU A 51 70.65 29.87 -32.23
N GLU A 52 69.75 29.49 -33.14
CA GLU A 52 69.89 29.79 -34.58
C GLU A 52 69.85 31.31 -34.85
N ASN A 53 68.96 32.03 -34.17
CA ASN A 53 68.94 33.50 -34.24
C ASN A 53 70.23 34.13 -33.69
N LEU A 54 70.82 33.55 -32.64
CA LEU A 54 72.09 34.00 -32.08
C LEU A 54 73.26 33.73 -33.05
N LYS A 55 73.27 32.57 -33.73
CA LYS A 55 74.24 32.27 -34.80
C LYS A 55 74.16 33.28 -35.93
N ARG A 56 72.96 33.58 -36.41
CA ARG A 56 72.74 34.60 -37.44
C ARG A 56 73.25 35.97 -37.00
N THR A 57 72.98 36.35 -35.75
CA THR A 57 73.50 37.60 -35.17
C THR A 57 75.03 37.62 -35.13
N ALA A 58 75.65 36.53 -34.70
CA ALA A 58 77.11 36.40 -34.67
C ALA A 58 77.72 36.49 -36.07
N TYR A 59 77.06 35.90 -37.07
CA TYR A 59 77.45 35.99 -38.47
C TYR A 59 77.32 37.42 -39.01
N ASP A 60 76.18 38.07 -38.79
CA ASP A 60 75.89 39.39 -39.34
C ASP A 60 76.81 40.48 -38.75
N ASN A 61 77.38 40.25 -37.56
CA ASN A 61 78.24 41.22 -36.87
C ASN A 61 79.74 40.86 -36.90
N SER A 62 80.14 39.88 -37.72
CA SER A 62 81.54 39.41 -37.77
C SER A 62 82.32 39.84 -39.03
N TYR A 63 81.80 40.78 -39.83
CA TYR A 63 82.48 41.25 -41.04
C TYR A 63 82.76 42.77 -41.06
N TRP A 64 83.29 43.32 -39.97
CA TRP A 64 83.62 44.74 -39.87
C TRP A 64 85.13 44.98 -39.84
N ASP A 65 85.64 45.72 -40.83
CA ASP A 65 87.07 46.08 -40.91
C ASP A 65 87.54 46.83 -39.67
N ASP A 66 86.72 47.76 -39.16
CA ASP A 66 86.98 48.51 -37.93
C ASP A 66 87.11 47.59 -36.70
N THR A 67 86.36 46.49 -36.63
CA THR A 67 86.51 45.49 -35.56
C THR A 67 87.88 44.82 -35.61
N ILE A 68 88.37 44.52 -36.81
CA ILE A 68 89.70 43.93 -37.00
C ILE A 68 90.78 44.97 -36.67
N ASP A 69 90.69 46.16 -37.23
CA ASP A 69 91.73 47.18 -37.12
C ASP A 69 91.81 47.78 -35.71
N LYS A 70 90.67 48.12 -35.12
CA LYS A 70 90.61 48.83 -33.82
C LYS A 70 90.55 47.87 -32.64
N ALA A 71 89.67 46.86 -32.67
CA ALA A 71 89.52 45.95 -31.53
C ALA A 71 90.55 44.82 -31.52
N LEU A 72 90.85 44.20 -32.66
CA LEU A 72 91.73 43.03 -32.72
C LEU A 72 93.22 43.39 -32.82
N ILE A 73 93.59 44.29 -33.74
CA ILE A 73 94.98 44.69 -34.02
C ILE A 73 95.44 45.79 -33.05
N ALA A 74 94.75 46.93 -33.03
CA ALA A 74 95.13 48.09 -32.19
C ALA A 74 94.78 47.90 -30.70
N ARG A 75 93.90 46.96 -30.37
CA ARG A 75 93.40 46.69 -29.01
C ARG A 75 92.80 47.92 -28.33
N ASP A 76 92.10 48.76 -29.09
CA ASP A 76 91.37 49.91 -28.58
C ASP A 76 90.12 49.46 -27.81
N ARG A 77 90.29 49.37 -26.50
CA ARG A 77 89.24 48.93 -25.59
C ARG A 77 88.06 49.88 -25.53
N GLN A 78 88.30 51.19 -25.57
CA GLN A 78 87.23 52.19 -25.49
C GLN A 78 86.34 52.12 -26.73
N TRP A 79 86.94 51.96 -27.91
CA TRP A 79 86.19 51.77 -29.14
C TRP A 79 85.42 50.43 -29.14
N ALA A 80 86.06 49.33 -28.72
CA ALA A 80 85.43 48.01 -28.69
C ALA A 80 84.28 47.92 -27.67
N ASP A 81 84.42 48.53 -26.49
CA ASP A 81 83.37 48.58 -25.47
C ASP A 81 82.11 49.28 -26.01
N GLY A 82 82.25 50.40 -26.72
CA GLY A 82 81.10 51.15 -27.25
C GLY A 82 80.46 50.54 -28.50
N ASN A 83 81.29 50.11 -29.47
CA ASN A 83 80.82 49.77 -30.82
C ASN A 83 80.55 48.27 -31.02
N ILE A 84 81.12 47.41 -30.17
CA ILE A 84 80.91 45.96 -30.21
C ILE A 84 80.21 45.52 -28.93
N GLY A 85 80.78 45.84 -27.77
CA GLY A 85 80.28 45.42 -26.47
C GLY A 85 78.87 45.90 -26.17
N GLN A 86 78.73 47.20 -25.88
CA GLN A 86 77.49 47.85 -25.48
C GLN A 86 76.45 47.79 -26.61
N TYR A 87 76.86 48.04 -27.86
CA TYR A 87 75.97 47.95 -29.02
C TYR A 87 75.30 46.57 -29.15
N LEU A 88 76.07 45.48 -29.13
CA LEU A 88 75.50 44.14 -29.28
C LEU A 88 74.68 43.73 -28.07
N LEU A 89 75.08 44.16 -26.86
CA LEU A 89 74.35 43.92 -25.64
C LEU A 89 72.97 44.58 -25.65
N ASP A 90 72.91 45.88 -25.96
CA ASP A 90 71.66 46.65 -25.98
C ASP A 90 70.73 46.25 -27.14
N THR A 91 71.31 45.98 -28.31
CA THR A 91 70.52 45.69 -29.53
C THR A 91 69.97 44.27 -29.52
N PHE A 92 70.75 43.28 -29.09
CA PHE A 92 70.39 41.86 -29.20
C PHE A 92 70.11 41.19 -27.85
N GLY A 93 70.15 41.94 -26.74
CA GLY A 93 69.91 41.42 -25.41
C GLY A 93 70.90 40.33 -25.03
N LEU A 94 72.18 40.49 -25.43
CA LEU A 94 73.22 39.51 -25.16
C LEU A 94 73.61 39.52 -23.70
N TYR A 95 73.99 38.34 -23.21
CA TYR A 95 74.55 38.19 -21.88
C TYR A 95 76.03 38.57 -21.87
N HIS A 96 76.78 38.19 -22.92
CA HIS A 96 78.21 38.45 -23.03
C HIS A 96 78.72 38.42 -24.48
N THR A 97 79.76 39.19 -24.76
CA THR A 97 80.48 39.22 -26.05
C THR A 97 81.96 38.99 -25.80
N LEU A 98 82.60 38.10 -26.58
CA LEU A 98 84.01 37.77 -26.50
C LEU A 98 84.65 37.86 -27.89
N LEU A 99 85.91 38.31 -27.95
CA LEU A 99 86.71 38.38 -29.17
C LEU A 99 87.97 37.56 -28.99
N PHE A 100 88.22 36.62 -29.90
CA PHE A 100 89.43 35.84 -29.95
C PHE A 100 90.27 36.19 -31.17
N ASP A 101 91.60 36.13 -31.07
CA ASP A 101 92.49 36.19 -32.23
C ASP A 101 92.54 34.85 -32.98
N GLY A 102 93.20 34.84 -34.15
CA GLY A 102 93.43 33.63 -34.95
C GLY A 102 94.26 32.54 -34.26
N GLN A 103 94.84 32.81 -33.08
CA GLN A 103 95.56 31.85 -32.23
C GLN A 103 94.71 31.38 -31.04
N HIS A 104 93.42 31.76 -30.98
CA HIS A 104 92.47 31.45 -29.91
C HIS A 104 92.82 32.07 -28.54
N ASN A 105 93.51 33.21 -28.53
CA ASN A 105 93.67 34.03 -27.33
C ASN A 105 92.51 35.01 -27.21
N LEU A 106 91.97 35.15 -26.00
CA LEU A 106 90.93 36.14 -25.71
C LEU A 106 91.55 37.54 -25.74
N ILE A 107 91.07 38.39 -26.65
CA ILE A 107 91.55 39.77 -26.83
C ILE A 107 90.60 40.76 -26.16
N PHE A 108 89.29 40.52 -26.25
CA PHE A 108 88.28 41.43 -25.74
C PHE A 108 87.10 40.67 -25.12
N THR A 109 86.51 41.26 -24.09
CA THR A 109 85.35 40.73 -23.39
C THR A 109 84.49 41.87 -22.85
N PHE A 110 83.17 41.77 -23.06
CA PHE A 110 82.20 42.76 -22.60
C PHE A 110 80.87 42.11 -22.24
N GLY A 111 80.35 42.34 -21.03
CA GLY A 111 79.14 41.68 -20.53
C GLY A 111 78.31 42.55 -19.61
N SER A 112 77.11 42.07 -19.29
CA SER A 112 76.23 42.76 -18.36
C SER A 112 76.86 42.89 -16.96
N ALA A 113 76.56 43.98 -16.24
CA ALA A 113 77.25 44.45 -15.02
C ALA A 113 77.23 43.50 -13.78
N HIS A 114 76.83 42.23 -13.93
CA HIS A 114 76.66 41.25 -12.85
C HIS A 114 77.44 39.93 -13.07
N SER A 115 78.42 39.82 -13.99
CA SER A 115 79.00 38.51 -14.35
C SER A 115 80.32 38.12 -13.66
N GLU A 116 80.25 37.44 -12.50
CA GLU A 116 81.30 36.50 -12.04
C GLU A 116 81.63 35.44 -13.12
N LEU A 117 80.63 35.13 -13.97
CA LEU A 117 80.72 34.20 -15.09
C LEU A 117 81.83 34.53 -16.10
N THR A 118 82.22 35.79 -16.29
CA THR A 118 83.27 36.14 -17.27
C THR A 118 84.60 35.51 -16.90
N ASN A 119 85.01 35.66 -15.64
CA ASN A 119 86.24 35.08 -15.12
C ASN A 119 86.10 33.56 -14.98
N THR A 120 84.94 33.06 -14.56
CA THR A 120 84.72 31.62 -14.39
C THR A 120 84.67 30.87 -15.72
N LEU A 121 84.03 31.40 -16.77
CA LEU A 121 83.89 30.74 -18.08
C LEU A 121 85.15 30.83 -18.93
N THR A 122 85.77 32.01 -19.02
CA THR A 122 86.98 32.20 -19.86
C THR A 122 88.18 31.42 -19.33
N SER A 123 88.21 31.18 -18.00
CA SER A 123 89.18 30.31 -17.33
C SER A 123 88.80 28.83 -17.37
N HIS A 124 87.58 28.47 -17.77
CA HIS A 124 87.10 27.10 -17.75
C HIS A 124 87.68 26.32 -18.94
N PRO A 125 88.55 25.31 -18.73
CA PRO A 125 89.22 24.60 -19.81
C PRO A 125 88.25 24.02 -20.84
N VAL A 126 87.09 23.54 -20.37
CA VAL A 126 86.09 22.92 -21.22
C VAL A 126 85.32 23.93 -22.07
N PHE A 127 85.04 25.14 -21.56
CA PHE A 127 84.38 26.20 -22.35
C PHE A 127 85.32 26.68 -23.45
N ARG A 128 86.59 26.94 -23.12
CA ARG A 128 87.59 27.32 -24.11
C ARG A 128 87.77 26.23 -25.17
N THR A 129 87.84 24.96 -24.75
CA THR A 129 87.94 23.82 -25.67
C THR A 129 86.73 23.74 -26.60
N ALA A 130 85.52 23.95 -26.08
CA ALA A 130 84.30 23.93 -26.88
C ALA A 130 84.23 25.08 -27.88
N VAL A 131 84.62 26.31 -27.49
CA VAL A 131 84.73 27.44 -28.42
C VAL A 131 85.73 27.12 -29.53
N VAL A 132 86.92 26.62 -29.19
CA VAL A 132 87.96 26.25 -30.16
C VAL A 132 87.52 25.12 -31.08
N GLN A 133 86.84 24.09 -30.56
CA GLN A 133 86.28 23.00 -31.36
C GLN A 133 85.19 23.49 -32.31
N THR A 134 84.27 24.32 -31.82
CA THR A 134 83.17 24.90 -32.59
C THR A 134 83.68 25.77 -33.74
N VAL A 135 84.77 26.50 -33.48
CA VAL A 135 85.52 27.25 -34.48
C VAL A 135 86.23 26.31 -35.48
N SER A 136 86.94 25.29 -34.99
CA SER A 136 87.77 24.40 -35.82
C SER A 136 86.96 23.45 -36.72
N GLN A 137 85.74 23.08 -36.33
CA GLN A 137 84.88 22.17 -37.11
C GLN A 137 84.37 22.78 -38.43
N LYS A 138 84.47 24.09 -38.64
CA LYS A 138 83.86 24.80 -39.79
C LYS A 138 84.82 25.29 -40.88
N ARG A 139 85.96 24.62 -41.07
CA ARG A 139 86.81 24.84 -42.26
C ARG A 139 86.10 24.65 -43.62
N ASN A 140 84.86 24.13 -43.64
CA ASN A 140 84.10 23.79 -44.85
C ASN A 140 82.69 24.43 -44.97
N SER A 141 82.29 25.40 -44.13
CA SER A 141 80.99 26.10 -44.33
C SER A 141 81.01 27.53 -43.76
N PRO A 142 80.63 28.57 -44.53
CA PRO A 142 80.82 29.97 -44.14
C PRO A 142 79.88 30.48 -43.04
N GLN A 143 78.92 29.71 -42.54
CA GLN A 143 77.94 30.20 -41.55
C GLN A 143 78.45 30.14 -40.10
N ALA A 144 77.94 30.98 -39.18
CA ALA A 144 78.27 30.91 -37.75
C ALA A 144 77.93 29.54 -37.12
N SER A 145 78.73 29.10 -36.15
CA SER A 145 78.52 27.87 -35.36
C SER A 145 78.01 28.21 -33.96
N GLY A 146 77.54 27.22 -33.22
CA GLY A 146 77.09 27.46 -31.85
C GLY A 146 76.85 26.17 -31.07
N PHE A 147 76.87 26.29 -29.75
CA PHE A 147 76.59 25.24 -28.80
C PHE A 147 75.84 25.84 -27.60
N TYR A 148 75.39 25.00 -26.68
CA TYR A 148 74.77 25.45 -25.43
C TYR A 148 75.36 24.71 -24.25
N PHE A 149 75.18 25.28 -23.06
CA PHE A 149 75.44 24.61 -21.80
C PHE A 149 74.44 25.06 -20.75
N GLN A 150 74.31 24.32 -19.65
CA GLN A 150 73.38 24.67 -18.57
C GLN A 150 74.08 24.60 -17.22
N ASN A 151 73.64 25.44 -16.28
CA ASN A 151 73.92 25.27 -14.86
C ASN A 151 72.62 24.89 -14.12
N LYS A 152 72.60 24.98 -12.77
CA LYS A 152 71.41 24.62 -11.98
C LYS A 152 70.19 25.53 -12.23
N GLU A 153 70.40 26.72 -12.79
CA GLU A 153 69.40 27.79 -12.83
C GLU A 153 69.15 28.37 -14.22
N SER A 154 70.10 28.29 -15.15
CA SER A 154 70.05 28.95 -16.46
C SER A 154 70.66 28.09 -17.56
N VAL A 155 70.15 28.29 -18.78
CA VAL A 155 70.71 27.74 -20.02
C VAL A 155 71.46 28.86 -20.73
N TYR A 156 72.66 28.58 -21.23
CA TYR A 156 73.49 29.52 -21.94
C TYR A 156 73.68 29.06 -23.38
N LEU A 157 73.34 29.93 -24.31
CA LEU A 157 73.49 29.74 -25.75
C LEU A 157 74.76 30.48 -26.20
N VAL A 158 75.62 29.80 -26.94
CA VAL A 158 76.89 30.33 -27.43
C VAL A 158 76.88 30.25 -28.95
N ALA A 159 77.15 31.37 -29.62
CA ALA A 159 77.39 31.40 -31.05
C ALA A 159 78.78 31.96 -31.35
N THR A 160 79.44 31.42 -32.37
CA THR A 160 80.78 31.77 -32.78
C THR A 160 80.84 32.02 -34.28
N SER A 161 81.49 33.08 -34.72
CA SER A 161 81.69 33.38 -36.14
C SER A 161 83.09 33.92 -36.41
N ALA A 162 83.68 33.54 -37.55
CA ALA A 162 84.97 34.04 -37.97
C ALA A 162 84.89 35.52 -38.32
N LEU A 163 85.86 36.29 -37.81
CA LEU A 163 86.08 37.68 -38.16
C LEU A 163 86.82 37.77 -39.49
N THR A 164 86.14 38.34 -40.48
CA THR A 164 86.66 38.49 -41.84
C THR A 164 86.58 39.94 -42.27
N ARG A 165 87.45 40.38 -43.17
CA ARG A 165 87.30 41.71 -43.78
C ARG A 165 86.13 41.73 -44.76
N GLU A 166 85.62 42.93 -45.00
CA GLU A 166 84.62 43.16 -46.05
C GLU A 166 85.34 43.28 -47.40
N SER A 167 84.89 42.52 -48.40
CA SER A 167 85.40 42.63 -49.77
C SER A 167 84.81 43.86 -50.46
N ALA A 168 85.44 44.30 -51.55
CA ALA A 168 84.95 45.43 -52.37
C ALA A 168 83.53 45.23 -52.95
N THR A 169 82.98 44.00 -52.91
CA THR A 169 81.63 43.66 -53.35
C THR A 169 80.64 43.46 -52.19
N GLY A 170 81.03 43.81 -50.96
CA GLY A 170 80.22 43.60 -49.74
C GLY A 170 80.12 42.14 -49.30
N SER A 171 81.02 41.26 -49.80
CA SER A 171 81.07 39.84 -49.45
C SER A 171 82.27 39.56 -48.53
N ARG A 172 82.29 38.42 -47.83
CA ARG A 172 83.35 38.12 -46.84
C ARG A 172 84.63 37.62 -47.52
N THR A 173 85.79 38.02 -47.02
CA THR A 173 87.08 37.46 -47.43
C THR A 173 87.35 36.10 -46.74
N GLU A 174 88.06 35.18 -47.41
CA GLU A 174 88.50 33.90 -46.81
C GLU A 174 89.60 34.05 -45.73
N ASP A 175 90.12 35.27 -45.52
CA ASP A 175 91.18 35.57 -44.57
C ASP A 175 90.62 35.82 -43.16
N GLU A 176 90.49 34.74 -42.38
CA GLU A 176 90.02 34.77 -40.99
C GLU A 176 91.07 35.41 -40.06
N LYS A 177 90.70 36.50 -39.38
CA LYS A 177 91.61 37.21 -38.46
C LYS A 177 91.41 36.85 -36.99
N GLY A 178 90.22 36.38 -36.64
CA GLY A 178 89.84 36.04 -35.27
C GLY A 178 88.41 35.51 -35.21
N TYR A 179 87.82 35.49 -34.02
CA TYR A 179 86.47 34.96 -33.81
C TYR A 179 85.65 35.85 -32.89
N LEU A 180 84.44 36.17 -33.32
CA LEU A 180 83.42 36.80 -32.49
C LEU A 180 82.60 35.69 -31.83
N VAL A 181 82.48 35.76 -30.50
CA VAL A 181 81.68 34.82 -29.71
C VAL A 181 80.62 35.59 -28.95
N LEU A 182 79.35 35.26 -29.21
CA LEU A 182 78.19 35.84 -28.54
C LEU A 182 77.59 34.83 -27.58
N LEU A 183 77.22 35.29 -26.39
CA LEU A 183 76.61 34.50 -25.33
C LEU A 183 75.26 35.11 -24.97
N LYS A 184 74.21 34.28 -24.92
CA LYS A 184 72.88 34.65 -24.45
C LYS A 184 72.46 33.69 -23.33
N ALA A 185 71.95 34.23 -22.22
CA ALA A 185 71.45 33.43 -21.12
C ALA A 185 69.91 33.38 -21.15
N ILE A 186 69.36 32.20 -20.90
CA ILE A 186 67.94 31.96 -20.61
C ILE A 186 67.84 31.78 -19.11
N THR A 187 67.35 32.82 -18.42
CA THR A 187 67.32 32.89 -16.96
C THR A 187 66.08 32.17 -16.38
N PRO A 188 66.00 31.91 -15.06
CA PRO A 188 64.78 31.40 -14.43
C PRO A 188 63.53 32.25 -14.77
N THR A 189 63.71 33.56 -14.89
CA THR A 189 62.65 34.51 -15.27
C THR A 189 62.14 34.27 -16.68
N ASP A 190 63.03 33.95 -17.62
CA ASP A 190 62.68 33.65 -19.02
C ASP A 190 62.00 32.29 -19.12
N LEU A 191 62.50 31.29 -18.38
CA LEU A 191 61.85 29.99 -18.24
C LEU A 191 60.45 30.09 -17.64
N ALA A 192 60.22 30.98 -16.66
CA ALA A 192 58.89 31.22 -16.10
C ALA A 192 57.92 31.85 -17.12
N LYS A 193 58.40 32.77 -17.97
CA LYS A 193 57.61 33.34 -19.08
C LYS A 193 57.25 32.27 -20.12
N ILE A 194 58.23 31.45 -20.51
CA ILE A 194 58.03 30.32 -21.43
C ILE A 194 57.01 29.34 -20.83
N SER A 195 57.18 28.94 -19.57
CA SER A 195 56.27 28.08 -18.81
C SER A 195 54.82 28.59 -18.83
N LYS A 196 54.62 29.90 -18.65
CA LYS A 196 53.29 30.53 -18.71
C LYS A 196 52.71 30.48 -20.13
N ASN A 197 53.50 30.78 -21.15
CA ASN A 197 53.04 30.81 -22.55
C ASN A 197 52.62 29.44 -23.07
N PHE A 198 53.28 28.36 -22.64
CA PHE A 198 52.98 26.99 -23.06
C PHE A 198 52.06 26.23 -22.08
N ALA A 199 51.51 26.90 -21.05
CA ALA A 199 50.70 26.31 -20.00
C ALA A 199 51.36 25.08 -19.33
N VAL A 200 52.69 25.13 -19.16
CA VAL A 200 53.48 24.11 -18.47
C VAL A 200 53.75 24.59 -17.07
N THR A 201 52.98 24.13 -16.09
CA THR A 201 53.20 24.50 -14.69
C THR A 201 54.48 23.86 -14.12
N ASN A 202 55.30 24.65 -13.42
CA ASN A 202 56.51 24.22 -12.69
C ASN A 202 57.67 23.68 -13.56
N LEU A 203 57.94 24.34 -14.69
CA LEU A 203 59.12 24.08 -15.50
C LEU A 203 60.39 24.43 -14.70
N SER A 204 61.17 23.43 -14.29
CA SER A 204 62.45 23.62 -13.58
C SER A 204 63.54 22.77 -14.23
N LEU A 205 64.73 23.34 -14.38
CA LEU A 205 65.91 22.64 -14.89
C LEU A 205 66.35 21.60 -13.85
N GLN A 206 66.55 20.35 -14.27
CA GLN A 206 67.25 19.40 -13.43
C GLN A 206 68.74 19.75 -13.42
N PRO A 207 69.39 19.84 -12.25
CA PRO A 207 70.83 20.00 -12.20
C PRO A 207 71.48 18.75 -12.82
N ASN A 208 72.27 18.90 -13.88
CA ASN A 208 73.14 17.83 -14.35
C ASN A 208 74.32 17.73 -13.38
N PRO A 209 74.45 16.68 -12.56
CA PRO A 209 75.44 16.66 -11.48
C PRO A 209 76.88 16.53 -11.96
N ASP A 210 77.14 15.98 -13.18
CA ASP A 210 78.48 15.49 -13.50
C ASP A 210 79.13 15.95 -14.81
N GLN A 211 78.48 16.67 -15.73
CA GLN A 211 79.17 17.14 -16.95
C GLN A 211 78.53 18.43 -17.50
N ILE A 212 79.32 19.50 -17.66
CA ILE A 212 79.01 20.52 -18.66
C ILE A 212 79.18 19.82 -20.01
N LYS A 213 78.09 19.27 -20.56
CA LYS A 213 78.08 18.69 -21.90
C LYS A 213 78.03 19.83 -22.92
N PHE A 214 78.98 19.82 -23.85
CA PHE A 214 79.06 20.72 -24.98
C PHE A 214 78.60 19.94 -26.20
N ASP A 215 77.29 19.88 -26.42
CA ASP A 215 76.75 19.23 -27.61
C ASP A 215 76.80 20.24 -28.77
N VAL A 216 77.69 19.99 -29.73
CA VAL A 216 77.64 20.68 -31.02
C VAL A 216 76.43 20.11 -31.76
N LEU A 217 75.40 20.93 -31.92
CA LEU A 217 74.22 20.56 -32.69
C LEU A 217 74.61 20.57 -34.17
N ASP A 218 74.98 19.39 -34.69
CA ASP A 218 74.98 19.14 -36.13
C ASP A 218 73.52 19.06 -36.61
N ASP A 219 73.22 19.58 -37.80
CA ASP A 219 71.85 19.69 -38.35
C ASP A 219 71.10 18.34 -38.37
N ALA A 220 71.84 17.22 -38.31
CA ALA A 220 71.32 15.87 -38.27
C ALA A 220 70.82 15.39 -36.87
N SER A 221 71.04 16.14 -35.79
CA SER A 221 70.74 15.69 -34.41
C SER A 221 69.76 16.60 -33.65
N GLN A 222 68.60 16.89 -34.26
CA GLN A 222 67.46 17.54 -33.57
C GLN A 222 66.94 16.75 -32.35
N SER A 223 67.42 15.53 -32.11
CA SER A 223 66.88 14.58 -31.12
C SER A 223 67.64 14.47 -29.79
N SER A 224 68.64 15.31 -29.51
CA SER A 224 69.42 15.24 -28.26
C SER A 224 69.54 16.59 -27.57
N PHE A 225 68.42 17.05 -27.01
CA PHE A 225 68.36 18.14 -26.03
C PHE A 225 68.21 17.51 -24.63
N PRO A 226 69.24 17.47 -23.76
CA PRO A 226 69.11 16.94 -22.41
C PRO A 226 68.64 18.06 -21.46
N LEU A 227 67.55 18.73 -21.81
CA LEU A 227 66.81 19.54 -20.85
C LEU A 227 65.88 18.62 -20.09
N TYR A 228 66.29 18.25 -18.89
CA TYR A 228 65.46 17.45 -18.01
C TYR A 228 64.56 18.37 -17.19
N PHE A 229 63.25 18.17 -17.31
CA PHE A 229 62.24 18.84 -16.50
C PHE A 229 61.60 17.82 -15.56
N THR A 230 61.35 18.23 -14.31
CA THR A 230 60.61 17.38 -13.37
C THR A 230 59.14 17.81 -13.28
N PRO A 231 58.16 16.93 -13.54
CA PRO A 231 56.82 17.16 -13.03
C PRO A 231 56.84 17.01 -11.51
N LYS A 232 56.32 17.99 -10.77
CA LYS A 232 56.01 17.78 -9.34
C LYS A 232 55.03 16.61 -9.23
N GLY A 233 55.38 15.60 -8.43
CA GLY A 233 54.52 14.45 -8.15
C GLY A 233 53.19 14.87 -7.51
N TYR A 234 52.18 14.00 -7.62
CA TYR A 234 50.87 14.20 -7.01
C TYR A 234 51.01 14.37 -5.48
N SER A 235 50.33 15.38 -4.92
CA SER A 235 50.17 15.46 -3.47
C SER A 235 49.23 14.34 -3.02
N PHE A 236 49.47 13.80 -1.83
CA PHE A 236 48.56 12.84 -1.18
C PHE A 236 47.12 13.36 -1.12
N ILE A 237 46.94 14.68 -1.01
CA ILE A 237 45.65 15.36 -0.98
C ILE A 237 44.90 15.22 -2.33
N ASP A 238 45.61 15.33 -3.46
CA ASP A 238 45.00 15.21 -4.79
C ASP A 238 44.50 13.78 -5.05
N LEU A 239 45.22 12.79 -4.50
CA LEU A 239 44.79 11.39 -4.56
C LEU A 239 43.48 11.19 -3.79
N ILE A 240 43.38 11.77 -2.58
CA ILE A 240 42.16 11.66 -1.75
C ILE A 240 40.96 12.27 -2.47
N TRP A 241 41.08 13.49 -3.00
CA TRP A 241 39.96 14.16 -3.66
C TRP A 241 39.48 13.42 -4.91
N ASN A 242 40.38 12.78 -5.65
CA ASN A 242 40.01 11.96 -6.80
C ASN A 242 39.34 10.63 -6.41
N LEU A 243 39.66 10.07 -5.24
CA LEU A 243 39.09 8.80 -4.77
C LEU A 243 37.77 8.97 -3.99
N LEU A 244 37.55 10.13 -3.38
CA LEU A 244 36.40 10.39 -2.50
C LEU A 244 35.03 10.13 -3.15
N PRO A 245 34.74 10.57 -4.40
CA PRO A 245 33.45 10.32 -5.04
C PRO A 245 33.16 8.82 -5.21
N PHE A 246 34.20 8.03 -5.48
CA PHE A 246 34.08 6.58 -5.63
C PHE A 246 33.80 5.88 -4.31
N LEU A 247 34.39 6.34 -3.21
CA LEU A 247 34.07 5.82 -1.89
C LEU A 247 32.59 6.07 -1.53
N ILE A 248 32.09 7.28 -1.83
CA ILE A 248 30.70 7.66 -1.59
C ILE A 248 29.74 6.79 -2.41
N THR A 249 30.04 6.55 -3.70
CA THR A 249 29.19 5.70 -4.54
C THR A 249 29.16 4.25 -4.03
N ILE A 250 30.32 3.69 -3.64
CA ILE A 250 30.37 2.34 -3.05
C ILE A 250 29.53 2.27 -1.77
N LEU A 251 29.69 3.22 -0.85
CA LEU A 251 28.92 3.23 0.40
C LEU A 251 27.41 3.38 0.16
N SER A 252 27.01 4.21 -0.81
CA SER A 252 25.60 4.38 -1.19
C SER A 252 25.00 3.09 -1.78
N LEU A 253 25.76 2.36 -2.60
CA LEU A 253 25.35 1.09 -3.18
C LEU A 253 25.21 0.02 -2.09
N ILE A 254 26.16 -0.04 -1.16
CA ILE A 254 26.13 -0.93 0.00
C ILE A 254 24.87 -0.67 0.83
N TYR A 255 24.57 0.59 1.11
CA TYR A 255 23.38 1.00 1.84
C TYR A 255 22.09 0.58 1.12
N LEU A 256 21.96 0.89 -0.18
CA LEU A 256 20.79 0.53 -0.99
C LEU A 256 20.54 -0.98 -1.01
N LEU A 257 21.58 -1.77 -1.22
CA LEU A 257 21.49 -3.24 -1.20
C LEU A 257 21.06 -3.77 0.18
N SER A 258 21.55 -3.17 1.26
CA SER A 258 21.14 -3.55 2.62
C SER A 258 19.64 -3.30 2.86
N VAL A 259 19.11 -2.18 2.36
CA VAL A 259 17.67 -1.85 2.46
C VAL A 259 16.83 -2.84 1.65
N ILE A 260 17.27 -3.17 0.43
CA ILE A 260 16.60 -4.17 -0.43
C ILE A 260 16.56 -5.54 0.26
N GLN A 261 17.67 -5.98 0.87
CA GLN A 261 17.69 -7.24 1.62
C GLN A 261 16.73 -7.24 2.80
N ARG A 262 16.71 -6.16 3.60
CA ARG A 262 15.79 -6.05 4.75
C ARG A 262 14.33 -6.14 4.30
N LYS A 263 13.94 -5.39 3.26
CA LYS A 263 12.58 -5.46 2.69
C LYS A 263 12.26 -6.86 2.15
N SER A 264 13.21 -7.50 1.48
CA SER A 264 13.01 -8.86 0.93
C SER A 264 12.74 -9.89 2.04
N ILE A 265 13.50 -9.83 3.14
CA ILE A 265 13.30 -10.74 4.29
C ILE A 265 11.95 -10.47 4.97
N GLN A 266 11.59 -9.20 5.16
CA GLN A 266 10.31 -8.84 5.76
C GLN A 266 9.12 -9.31 4.91
N SER A 267 9.19 -9.13 3.59
CA SER A 267 8.17 -9.61 2.65
C SER A 267 8.03 -11.14 2.68
N GLN A 268 9.15 -11.88 2.78
CA GLN A 268 9.11 -13.34 2.90
C GLN A 268 8.47 -13.81 4.21
N LYS A 269 8.75 -13.13 5.33
CA LYS A 269 8.10 -13.44 6.62
C LYS A 269 6.60 -13.19 6.53
N LEU A 270 6.20 -12.02 6.02
CA LEU A 270 4.80 -11.66 5.86
C LEU A 270 4.03 -12.66 4.99
N ASN A 271 4.62 -13.08 3.86
CA ASN A 271 3.98 -14.09 2.99
C ASN A 271 3.83 -15.45 3.67
N ARG A 272 4.81 -15.87 4.47
CA ARG A 272 4.70 -17.13 5.24
C ARG A 272 3.64 -17.07 6.31
N ASP A 273 3.54 -15.95 7.02
CA ASP A 273 2.53 -15.76 8.05
C ASP A 273 1.12 -15.67 7.42
N LEU A 274 1.01 -15.03 6.25
CA LEU A 274 -0.22 -15.01 5.45
C LEU A 274 -0.62 -16.40 4.96
N GLU A 275 0.32 -17.20 4.45
CA GLU A 275 0.06 -18.59 4.05
C GLU A 275 -0.42 -19.44 5.24
N ARG A 276 0.21 -19.30 6.40
CA ARG A 276 -0.22 -19.98 7.64
C ARG A 276 -1.64 -19.58 8.03
N ALA A 277 -1.92 -18.28 8.11
CA ALA A 277 -3.24 -17.77 8.44
C ALA A 277 -4.30 -18.27 7.44
N ASN A 278 -3.99 -18.28 6.14
CA ASN A 278 -4.89 -18.81 5.11
C ASN A 278 -5.14 -20.32 5.28
N THR A 279 -4.12 -21.12 5.59
CA THR A 279 -4.30 -22.55 5.85
C THR A 279 -5.11 -22.83 7.11
N GLU A 280 -4.88 -22.06 8.18
CA GLU A 280 -5.65 -22.15 9.42
C GLU A 280 -7.11 -21.77 9.17
N LEU A 281 -7.36 -20.67 8.48
CA LEU A 281 -8.71 -20.20 8.12
C LEU A 281 -9.43 -21.23 7.23
N ALA A 282 -8.75 -21.81 6.24
CA ALA A 282 -9.32 -22.86 5.41
C ALA A 282 -9.70 -24.11 6.23
N SER A 283 -8.84 -24.51 7.17
CA SER A 283 -9.14 -25.64 8.08
C SER A 283 -10.29 -25.33 9.03
N PHE A 284 -10.40 -24.08 9.49
CA PHE A 284 -11.46 -23.61 10.37
C PHE A 284 -12.80 -23.57 9.63
N ASN A 285 -12.84 -22.96 8.45
CA ASN A 285 -14.04 -22.91 7.61
C ASN A 285 -14.55 -24.32 7.29
N LYS A 286 -13.66 -25.25 6.92
CA LYS A 286 -14.04 -26.64 6.66
C LYS A 286 -14.66 -27.34 7.89
N ARG A 287 -14.11 -27.09 9.09
CA ARG A 287 -14.70 -27.61 10.34
C ARG A 287 -16.06 -26.98 10.63
N LEU A 288 -16.19 -25.68 10.39
CA LEU A 288 -17.44 -24.95 10.61
C LEU A 288 -18.54 -25.42 9.65
N GLU A 289 -18.22 -25.59 8.36
CA GLU A 289 -19.14 -26.15 7.35
C GLU A 289 -19.63 -27.54 7.74
N GLU A 290 -18.74 -28.42 8.20
CA GLU A 290 -19.10 -29.76 8.65
C GLU A 290 -19.98 -29.72 9.91
N GLN A 291 -19.69 -28.82 10.86
CA GLN A 291 -20.51 -28.64 12.05
C GLN A 291 -21.91 -28.12 11.71
N VAL A 292 -22.00 -27.09 10.86
CA VAL A 292 -23.27 -26.55 10.38
C VAL A 292 -24.06 -27.65 9.66
N ARG A 293 -23.44 -28.39 8.75
CA ARG A 293 -24.09 -29.50 8.05
C ARG A 293 -24.65 -30.55 9.01
N ARG A 294 -23.88 -30.95 10.04
CA ARG A 294 -24.35 -31.92 11.05
C ARG A 294 -25.53 -31.37 11.84
N GLN A 295 -25.47 -30.13 12.28
CA GLN A 295 -26.56 -29.49 13.02
C GLN A 295 -27.82 -29.37 12.15
N THR A 296 -27.68 -29.00 10.88
CA THR A 296 -28.81 -28.93 9.95
C THR A 296 -29.49 -30.29 9.79
N VAL A 297 -28.71 -31.37 9.59
CA VAL A 297 -29.27 -32.73 9.48
C VAL A 297 -29.97 -33.14 10.78
N GLU A 298 -29.37 -32.89 11.94
CA GLU A 298 -29.98 -33.22 13.24
C GLU A 298 -31.29 -32.45 13.48
N ILE A 299 -31.33 -31.16 13.12
CA ILE A 299 -32.53 -30.34 13.21
C ILE A 299 -33.62 -30.86 12.27
N MET A 300 -33.27 -31.20 11.03
CA MET A 300 -34.23 -31.74 10.07
C MET A 300 -34.82 -33.08 10.55
N GLU A 301 -34.00 -33.99 11.07
CA GLU A 301 -34.47 -35.26 11.63
C GLU A 301 -35.39 -35.07 12.83
N LYS A 302 -35.08 -34.11 13.71
CA LYS A 302 -35.92 -33.78 14.86
C LYS A 302 -37.25 -33.16 14.43
N ALA A 303 -37.21 -32.25 13.45
CA ALA A 303 -38.40 -31.62 12.90
C ALA A 303 -39.32 -32.67 12.25
N GLU A 304 -38.78 -33.56 11.43
CA GLU A 304 -39.54 -34.63 10.77
C GLU A 304 -40.19 -35.57 11.81
N LYS A 305 -39.45 -36.00 12.84
CA LYS A 305 -39.99 -36.83 13.92
C LYS A 305 -41.11 -36.13 14.68
N SER A 306 -40.94 -34.85 14.98
CA SER A 306 -41.95 -34.04 15.66
C SER A 306 -43.22 -33.92 14.82
N GLU A 307 -43.08 -33.66 13.52
CA GLU A 307 -44.21 -33.56 12.61
C GLU A 307 -44.94 -34.89 12.47
N GLN A 308 -44.21 -36.00 12.27
CA GLN A 308 -44.79 -37.34 12.21
C GLN A 308 -45.57 -37.68 13.50
N ALA A 309 -45.00 -37.37 14.67
CA ALA A 309 -45.68 -37.55 15.95
C ALA A 309 -46.97 -36.73 16.05
N ASN A 310 -46.93 -35.46 15.63
CA ASN A 310 -48.11 -34.60 15.64
C ASN A 310 -49.20 -35.09 14.67
N ARG A 311 -48.79 -35.53 13.48
CA ARG A 311 -49.71 -36.13 12.49
C ARG A 311 -50.35 -37.39 13.04
N ALA A 312 -49.58 -38.27 13.66
CA ALA A 312 -50.07 -39.51 14.28
C ALA A 312 -51.04 -39.21 15.44
N LYS A 313 -50.71 -38.25 16.33
CA LYS A 313 -51.59 -37.79 17.41
C LYS A 313 -52.93 -37.32 16.87
N SER A 314 -52.91 -36.48 15.83
CA SER A 314 -54.12 -35.93 15.21
C SER A 314 -54.99 -37.01 14.55
N THR A 315 -54.38 -37.94 13.82
CA THR A 315 -55.10 -39.07 13.20
C THR A 315 -55.69 -40.00 14.25
N PHE A 316 -54.92 -40.32 15.30
CA PHE A 316 -55.40 -41.15 16.43
C PHE A 316 -56.61 -40.52 17.11
N LEU A 317 -56.53 -39.24 17.46
CA LEU A 317 -57.66 -38.54 18.09
C LEU A 317 -58.89 -38.55 17.18
N SER A 318 -58.74 -38.24 15.88
CA SER A 318 -59.86 -38.24 14.92
C SER A 318 -60.54 -39.60 14.79
N SER A 319 -59.78 -40.69 14.72
CA SER A 319 -60.34 -42.05 14.64
C SER A 319 -61.04 -42.44 15.93
N MET A 320 -60.41 -42.19 17.08
CA MET A 320 -60.99 -42.50 18.40
C MET A 320 -62.33 -41.78 18.61
N SER A 321 -62.47 -40.54 18.15
CA SER A 321 -63.76 -39.85 18.27
C SER A 321 -64.88 -40.52 17.48
N HIS A 322 -64.62 -40.96 16.25
CA HIS A 322 -65.62 -41.68 15.45
C HIS A 322 -66.00 -43.02 16.12
N GLU A 323 -65.01 -43.71 16.66
CA GLU A 323 -65.20 -44.98 17.38
C GLU A 323 -65.92 -44.80 18.72
N LEU A 324 -65.78 -43.65 19.40
CA LEU A 324 -66.51 -43.35 20.64
C LEU A 324 -67.93 -42.83 20.37
N ARG A 325 -68.13 -42.01 19.33
CA ARG A 325 -69.43 -41.43 18.97
C ARG A 325 -70.47 -42.51 18.65
N THR A 326 -70.07 -43.56 17.94
CA THR A 326 -70.98 -44.61 17.48
C THR A 326 -71.63 -45.41 18.61
N PRO A 327 -70.89 -46.04 19.55
CA PRO A 327 -71.48 -46.78 20.66
C PRO A 327 -72.20 -45.85 21.64
N LEU A 328 -71.69 -44.64 21.84
CA LEU A 328 -72.31 -43.67 22.74
C LEU A 328 -73.68 -43.21 22.22
N ASN A 329 -73.80 -42.93 20.92
CA ASN A 329 -75.09 -42.64 20.29
C ASN A 329 -76.06 -43.82 20.40
N GLY A 330 -75.57 -45.05 20.36
CA GLY A 330 -76.37 -46.26 20.61
C GLY A 330 -76.91 -46.32 22.04
N ILE A 331 -76.05 -46.12 23.04
CA ILE A 331 -76.42 -46.09 24.47
C ILE A 331 -77.45 -44.98 24.72
N LEU A 332 -77.21 -43.80 24.16
CA LEU A 332 -78.13 -42.66 24.24
C LEU A 332 -79.49 -42.98 23.60
N GLY A 333 -79.51 -43.60 22.43
CA GLY A 333 -80.74 -43.98 21.74
C GLY A 333 -81.58 -44.97 22.55
N PHE A 334 -80.97 -46.03 23.09
CA PHE A 334 -81.66 -47.00 23.93
C PHE A 334 -82.15 -46.39 25.25
N ALA A 335 -81.34 -45.54 25.88
CA ALA A 335 -81.75 -44.83 27.09
C ALA A 335 -82.92 -43.86 26.81
N GLN A 336 -82.89 -43.12 25.71
CA GLN A 336 -84.02 -42.26 25.29
C GLN A 336 -85.29 -43.09 25.02
N MET A 337 -85.18 -44.25 24.35
CA MET A 337 -86.30 -45.15 24.12
C MET A 337 -86.92 -45.69 25.41
N LEU A 338 -86.08 -46.07 26.38
CA LEU A 338 -86.54 -46.48 27.72
C LEU A 338 -87.20 -45.30 28.46
N GLY A 339 -86.67 -44.09 28.29
CA GLY A 339 -87.20 -42.85 28.88
C GLY A 339 -88.59 -42.47 28.39
N LEU A 340 -88.98 -42.85 27.17
CA LEU A 340 -90.35 -42.68 26.67
C LEU A 340 -91.40 -43.40 27.54
N ASN A 341 -90.99 -44.46 28.26
CA ASN A 341 -91.81 -45.16 29.26
C ASN A 341 -93.24 -45.48 28.77
N LYS A 342 -93.37 -46.01 27.54
CA LYS A 342 -94.67 -46.22 26.88
C LYS A 342 -95.63 -47.12 27.68
N ASP A 343 -95.09 -48.10 28.40
CA ASP A 343 -95.87 -49.04 29.22
C ASP A 343 -96.13 -48.56 30.66
N GLN A 344 -95.71 -47.33 31.01
CA GLN A 344 -95.86 -46.70 32.32
C GLN A 344 -95.35 -47.51 33.53
N ASN A 345 -94.40 -48.42 33.32
CA ASN A 345 -93.94 -49.39 34.32
C ASN A 345 -92.65 -48.98 35.06
N LEU A 346 -92.03 -47.86 34.71
CA LEU A 346 -90.81 -47.38 35.36
C LEU A 346 -91.09 -46.60 36.66
N THR A 347 -90.38 -46.96 37.72
CA THR A 347 -90.35 -46.19 38.98
C THR A 347 -89.70 -44.82 38.78
N ALA A 348 -90.02 -43.85 39.65
CA ALA A 348 -89.41 -42.51 39.62
C ALA A 348 -87.87 -42.55 39.66
N LYS A 349 -87.30 -43.49 40.41
CA LYS A 349 -85.86 -43.71 40.51
C LYS A 349 -85.25 -44.21 39.19
N GLN A 350 -85.92 -45.13 38.49
CA GLN A 350 -85.47 -45.64 37.19
C GLN A 350 -85.56 -44.57 36.10
N LYS A 351 -86.60 -43.74 36.10
CA LYS A 351 -86.69 -42.58 35.21
C LYS A 351 -85.52 -41.63 35.43
N ALA A 352 -85.23 -41.29 36.69
CA ALA A 352 -84.09 -40.44 37.03
C ALA A 352 -82.74 -41.05 36.58
N TRP A 353 -82.55 -42.37 36.72
CA TRP A 353 -81.35 -43.03 36.20
C TRP A 353 -81.23 -42.98 34.67
N ILE A 354 -82.33 -43.17 33.96
CA ILE A 354 -82.35 -43.09 32.50
C ILE A 354 -82.01 -41.67 32.04
N THR A 355 -82.62 -40.65 32.65
CA THR A 355 -82.28 -39.24 32.41
C THR A 355 -80.79 -39.00 32.64
N GLN A 356 -80.25 -39.47 33.77
CA GLN A 356 -78.82 -39.34 34.09
C GLN A 356 -77.89 -40.01 33.06
N ILE A 357 -78.26 -41.18 32.54
CA ILE A 357 -77.50 -41.89 31.49
C ILE A 357 -77.52 -41.08 30.18
N VAL A 358 -78.68 -40.51 29.82
CA VAL A 358 -78.81 -39.69 28.61
C VAL A 358 -77.97 -38.41 28.74
N ASP A 359 -78.04 -37.74 29.88
CA ASP A 359 -77.32 -36.48 30.09
C ASP A 359 -75.80 -36.71 30.15
N SER A 360 -75.37 -37.76 30.84
CA SER A 360 -73.94 -38.14 30.91
C SER A 360 -73.38 -38.57 29.55
N GLY A 361 -74.19 -39.25 28.73
CA GLY A 361 -73.80 -39.64 27.39
C GLY A 361 -73.68 -38.46 26.42
N ARG A 362 -74.58 -37.48 26.52
CA ARG A 362 -74.50 -36.23 25.74
C ARG A 362 -73.26 -35.43 26.14
N MET A 363 -73.02 -35.26 27.44
CA MET A 363 -71.84 -34.59 27.96
C MET A 363 -70.54 -35.24 27.44
N LEU A 364 -70.44 -36.57 27.44
CA LEU A 364 -69.24 -37.25 26.93
C LEU A 364 -69.03 -37.01 25.42
N LEU A 365 -70.12 -36.99 24.65
CA LEU A 365 -70.05 -36.71 23.21
C LEU A 365 -69.54 -35.30 22.94
N ASP A 366 -70.01 -34.32 23.72
CA ASP A 366 -69.58 -32.93 23.62
C ASP A 366 -68.10 -32.79 23.98
N ILE A 367 -67.62 -33.44 25.06
CA ILE A 367 -66.18 -33.46 25.40
C ILE A 367 -65.35 -34.03 24.26
N VAL A 368 -65.78 -35.14 23.66
CA VAL A 368 -65.04 -35.78 22.56
C VAL A 368 -64.98 -34.86 21.34
N ASN A 369 -66.07 -34.17 21.01
CA ASN A 369 -66.11 -33.24 19.89
C ASN A 369 -65.24 -31.99 20.16
N ASP A 370 -65.32 -31.42 21.36
CA ASP A 370 -64.51 -30.26 21.76
C ASP A 370 -63.01 -30.54 21.70
N VAL A 371 -62.58 -31.72 22.18
CA VAL A 371 -61.17 -32.14 22.16
C VAL A 371 -60.67 -32.34 20.72
N LEU A 372 -61.51 -32.86 19.84
CA LEU A 372 -61.18 -32.97 18.42
C LEU A 372 -61.03 -31.62 17.75
N ASP A 373 -61.98 -30.72 17.98
CA ASP A 373 -61.97 -29.40 17.38
C ASP A 373 -60.71 -28.66 17.81
N LEU A 374 -60.37 -28.71 19.10
CA LEU A 374 -59.11 -28.17 19.62
C LEU A 374 -57.89 -28.81 18.93
N ALA A 375 -57.84 -30.15 18.82
CA ALA A 375 -56.73 -30.84 18.17
C ALA A 375 -56.59 -30.52 16.67
N ARG A 376 -57.70 -30.27 15.97
CA ARG A 376 -57.69 -29.85 14.55
C ARG A 376 -57.19 -28.42 14.39
N ILE A 377 -57.57 -27.53 15.30
CA ILE A 377 -57.10 -26.14 15.29
C ILE A 377 -55.61 -26.07 15.65
N GLU A 378 -55.17 -26.77 16.70
CA GLU A 378 -53.74 -26.82 17.12
C GLU A 378 -52.83 -27.45 16.07
N SER A 379 -53.32 -28.42 15.29
CA SER A 379 -52.55 -29.05 14.20
C SER A 379 -52.56 -28.26 12.89
N GLY A 380 -53.23 -27.10 12.83
CA GLY A 380 -53.37 -26.30 11.61
C GLY A 380 -54.22 -26.97 10.52
N ARG A 381 -54.97 -28.02 10.87
CA ARG A 381 -55.80 -28.80 9.93
C ARG A 381 -57.24 -28.31 9.87
N ALA A 382 -57.61 -27.32 10.68
CA ALA A 382 -58.90 -26.66 10.59
C ALA A 382 -59.00 -25.89 9.27
N VAL A 383 -60.00 -26.21 8.44
CA VAL A 383 -60.26 -25.46 7.20
C VAL A 383 -60.84 -24.10 7.59
N TYR A 384 -60.12 -23.03 7.25
CA TYR A 384 -60.57 -21.66 7.46
C TYR A 384 -61.24 -21.14 6.17
N GLN A 385 -62.53 -20.85 6.23
CA GLN A 385 -63.32 -20.39 5.08
C GLN A 385 -63.89 -19.00 5.36
N PRO A 386 -63.10 -17.92 5.16
CA PRO A 386 -63.56 -16.57 5.43
C PRO A 386 -64.61 -16.12 4.41
N GLU A 387 -65.66 -15.48 4.91
CA GLU A 387 -66.73 -14.88 4.11
C GLU A 387 -67.10 -13.50 4.63
N ILE A 388 -67.70 -12.68 3.76
CA ILE A 388 -68.12 -11.31 4.08
C ILE A 388 -69.59 -11.35 4.52
N PHE A 389 -69.84 -10.98 5.78
CA PHE A 389 -71.19 -10.92 6.34
C PHE A 389 -71.28 -9.90 7.46
N GLN A 390 -72.51 -9.55 7.88
CA GLN A 390 -72.72 -8.68 9.03
C GLN A 390 -72.76 -9.51 10.32
N PRO A 391 -71.98 -9.17 11.37
CA PRO A 391 -71.97 -9.93 12.62
C PRO A 391 -73.34 -10.08 13.30
N ARG A 392 -74.27 -9.13 13.05
CA ARG A 392 -75.65 -9.19 13.55
C ARG A 392 -76.40 -10.46 13.14
N ASP A 393 -76.12 -11.01 11.96
CA ASP A 393 -76.81 -12.20 11.45
C ASP A 393 -76.43 -13.43 12.28
N VAL A 394 -75.15 -13.54 12.65
CA VAL A 394 -74.66 -14.62 13.50
C VAL A 394 -75.18 -14.48 14.92
N PHE A 395 -75.24 -13.26 15.45
CA PHE A 395 -75.85 -13.00 16.76
C PHE A 395 -77.33 -13.42 16.81
N LYS A 396 -78.10 -13.10 15.76
CA LYS A 396 -79.50 -13.51 15.67
C LYS A 396 -79.64 -15.02 15.67
N GLU A 397 -78.83 -15.73 14.88
CA GLU A 397 -78.83 -17.20 14.89
C GLU A 397 -78.47 -17.78 16.27
N CYS A 398 -77.49 -17.18 16.96
CA CYS A 398 -77.13 -17.61 18.31
C CYS A 398 -78.27 -17.36 19.30
N PHE A 399 -78.94 -16.21 19.21
CA PHE A 399 -80.08 -15.86 20.04
C PHE A 399 -81.23 -16.86 19.91
N ASP A 400 -81.64 -17.16 18.67
CA ASP A 400 -82.72 -18.11 18.38
C ASP A 400 -82.42 -19.51 18.96
N ILE A 401 -81.14 -19.90 19.03
CA ILE A 401 -80.70 -21.17 19.61
C ILE A 401 -80.76 -21.16 21.15
N VAL A 402 -80.36 -20.05 21.79
CA VAL A 402 -80.19 -20.00 23.25
C VAL A 402 -81.43 -19.49 24.00
N GLU A 403 -82.37 -18.82 23.33
CA GLU A 403 -83.59 -18.28 23.93
C GLU A 403 -84.41 -19.33 24.70
N PRO A 404 -84.67 -20.56 24.18
CA PRO A 404 -85.39 -21.58 24.94
C PRO A 404 -84.63 -22.04 26.19
N ILE A 405 -83.29 -22.04 26.13
CA ILE A 405 -82.40 -22.50 27.21
C ILE A 405 -82.36 -21.45 28.33
N ALA A 406 -82.26 -20.17 27.96
CA ALA A 406 -82.33 -19.06 28.92
C ALA A 406 -83.71 -18.97 29.59
N GLY A 407 -84.79 -19.14 28.80
CA GLY A 407 -86.16 -19.15 29.30
C GLY A 407 -86.43 -20.22 30.35
N ALA A 408 -85.83 -21.40 30.21
CA ALA A 408 -85.93 -22.48 31.21
C ALA A 408 -85.31 -22.13 32.58
N ARG A 409 -84.41 -21.14 32.64
CA ARG A 409 -83.78 -20.63 33.86
C ARG A 409 -84.24 -19.23 34.25
N HIS A 410 -85.29 -18.70 33.60
CA HIS A 410 -85.79 -17.33 33.78
C HIS A 410 -84.73 -16.24 33.56
N ILE A 411 -83.71 -16.51 32.75
CA ILE A 411 -82.66 -15.53 32.43
C ILE A 411 -83.15 -14.62 31.30
N SER A 412 -83.14 -13.30 31.54
CA SER A 412 -83.49 -12.31 30.54
C SER A 412 -82.36 -12.14 29.52
N LEU A 413 -82.63 -12.48 28.25
CA LEU A 413 -81.72 -12.19 27.16
C LEU A 413 -82.05 -10.80 26.59
N SER A 414 -81.07 -9.91 26.54
CA SER A 414 -81.24 -8.57 26.00
C SER A 414 -80.06 -8.17 25.10
N GLY A 415 -80.32 -7.35 24.09
CA GLY A 415 -79.27 -6.93 23.17
C GLY A 415 -79.76 -6.76 21.75
N HIS A 416 -79.43 -5.63 21.14
CA HIS A 416 -79.61 -5.41 19.71
C HIS A 416 -78.22 -5.13 19.13
N PRO A 417 -77.62 -6.08 18.38
CA PRO A 417 -76.34 -5.86 17.71
C PRO A 417 -76.55 -4.91 16.53
N GLU A 418 -76.65 -3.61 16.81
CA GLU A 418 -76.78 -2.57 15.79
C GLU A 418 -75.40 -2.18 15.27
N THR A 419 -75.00 -2.81 14.17
CA THR A 419 -73.85 -2.38 13.37
C THR A 419 -74.17 -2.55 11.89
N ASP A 420 -73.75 -1.58 11.08
CA ASP A 420 -73.81 -1.65 9.61
C ASP A 420 -72.50 -2.19 9.01
N LEU A 421 -71.51 -2.52 9.85
CA LEU A 421 -70.20 -2.98 9.41
C LEU A 421 -70.18 -4.48 9.10
N TYR A 422 -69.36 -4.83 8.12
CA TYR A 422 -69.10 -6.21 7.72
C TYR A 422 -67.81 -6.72 8.36
N VAL A 423 -67.65 -8.04 8.44
CA VAL A 423 -66.39 -8.71 8.79
C VAL A 423 -66.00 -9.68 7.68
N TYR A 424 -64.70 -9.97 7.55
CA TYR A 424 -64.19 -11.01 6.65
C TYR A 424 -63.51 -12.11 7.47
N VAL A 425 -64.33 -13.03 7.98
CA VAL A 425 -63.91 -14.13 8.84
C VAL A 425 -64.73 -15.39 8.56
N ASP A 426 -64.36 -16.52 9.13
CA ASP A 426 -65.16 -17.75 9.02
C ASP A 426 -66.42 -17.66 9.89
N ARG A 427 -67.58 -17.57 9.26
CA ARG A 427 -68.88 -17.44 9.92
C ARG A 427 -69.21 -18.60 10.85
N SER A 428 -68.84 -19.83 10.47
CA SER A 428 -69.09 -21.03 11.28
C SER A 428 -68.30 -20.98 12.59
N LYS A 429 -67.05 -20.50 12.52
CA LYS A 429 -66.16 -20.35 13.66
C LYS A 429 -66.60 -19.20 14.55
N LEU A 430 -67.00 -18.07 13.98
CA LEU A 430 -67.56 -16.95 14.75
C LEU A 430 -68.85 -17.35 15.48
N LYS A 431 -69.74 -18.11 14.84
CA LYS A 431 -70.94 -18.67 15.48
C LYS A 431 -70.58 -19.56 16.66
N GLN A 432 -69.58 -20.44 16.50
CA GLN A 432 -69.09 -21.30 17.59
C GLN A 432 -68.51 -20.49 18.75
N VAL A 433 -67.75 -19.43 18.46
CA VAL A 433 -67.24 -18.50 19.47
C VAL A 433 -68.39 -17.87 20.27
N LEU A 434 -69.38 -17.29 19.59
CA LEU A 434 -70.50 -16.61 20.24
C LEU A 434 -71.38 -17.59 21.04
N LEU A 435 -71.68 -18.77 20.51
CA LEU A 435 -72.43 -19.80 21.23
C LEU A 435 -71.70 -20.25 22.50
N ASN A 436 -70.38 -20.42 22.46
CA ASN A 436 -69.59 -20.77 23.65
C ASN A 436 -69.64 -19.68 24.72
N LEU A 437 -69.56 -18.41 24.34
CA LEU A 437 -69.65 -17.30 25.29
C LEU A 437 -71.05 -17.15 25.88
N VAL A 438 -72.09 -17.15 25.04
CA VAL A 438 -73.49 -17.00 25.50
C VAL A 438 -73.94 -18.20 26.31
N SER A 439 -73.56 -19.42 25.93
CA SER A 439 -73.84 -20.62 26.72
C SER A 439 -73.15 -20.56 28.08
N ASN A 440 -71.89 -20.10 28.16
CA ASN A 440 -71.22 -19.88 29.44
C ASN A 440 -71.95 -18.83 30.31
N ALA A 441 -72.36 -17.71 29.71
CA ALA A 441 -73.12 -16.67 30.40
C ALA A 441 -74.44 -17.19 30.99
N ILE A 442 -75.21 -17.98 30.23
CA ILE A 442 -76.46 -18.61 30.70
C ILE A 442 -76.19 -19.66 31.77
N LYS A 443 -75.13 -20.46 31.60
CA LYS A 443 -74.78 -21.58 32.47
C LYS A 443 -74.26 -21.11 33.84
N TYR A 444 -73.42 -20.09 33.87
CA TYR A 444 -72.87 -19.52 35.11
C TYR A 444 -73.66 -18.31 35.63
N GLY A 445 -74.72 -17.92 34.91
CA GLY A 445 -75.70 -16.92 35.30
C GLY A 445 -76.49 -17.32 36.56
N ASN A 446 -76.99 -16.29 37.24
CA ASN A 446 -77.96 -16.42 38.32
C ASN A 446 -79.35 -16.70 37.74
N ASP A 447 -80.17 -17.48 38.45
CA ASP A 447 -81.59 -17.62 38.10
C ASP A 447 -82.26 -16.25 38.26
N ASP A 448 -83.22 -15.92 37.38
CA ASP A 448 -83.80 -14.56 37.24
C ASP A 448 -82.77 -13.46 36.88
N GLY A 449 -81.58 -13.84 36.41
CA GLY A 449 -80.52 -12.93 35.97
C GLY A 449 -80.70 -12.37 34.55
N TYR A 450 -79.66 -11.73 34.03
CA TYR A 450 -79.60 -11.25 32.65
C TYR A 450 -78.33 -11.68 31.93
N VAL A 451 -78.47 -11.84 30.61
CA VAL A 451 -77.34 -11.88 29.68
C VAL A 451 -77.58 -10.82 28.62
N ARG A 452 -76.64 -9.87 28.52
CA ARG A 452 -76.63 -8.82 27.52
C ARG A 452 -75.58 -9.12 26.47
N PHE A 453 -75.95 -9.05 25.21
CA PHE A 453 -74.98 -9.08 24.12
C PHE A 453 -75.11 -7.83 23.27
N GLY A 454 -74.01 -7.45 22.63
CA GLY A 454 -74.01 -6.28 21.77
C GLY A 454 -72.85 -6.26 20.81
N CYS A 455 -72.98 -5.38 19.85
CA CYS A 455 -71.98 -5.11 18.84
C CYS A 455 -71.80 -3.60 18.78
N ARG A 456 -70.55 -3.12 18.81
CA ARG A 456 -70.26 -1.70 18.61
C ARG A 456 -69.00 -1.51 17.79
N THR A 457 -68.98 -0.45 16.99
CA THR A 457 -67.78 0.02 16.33
C THR A 457 -66.87 0.70 17.34
N THR A 458 -65.58 0.40 17.26
CA THR A 458 -64.53 1.11 18.01
C THR A 458 -63.81 2.10 17.08
N ASP A 459 -63.15 3.11 17.65
CA ASP A 459 -62.52 4.20 16.90
C ASP A 459 -61.42 3.74 15.91
N ASN A 460 -60.92 2.49 16.04
CA ASN A 460 -59.79 1.95 15.28
C ASN A 460 -60.17 1.02 14.11
N GLN A 461 -61.38 1.12 13.54
CA GLN A 461 -61.89 0.17 12.53
C GLN A 461 -62.01 -1.28 13.01
N TYR A 462 -62.13 -1.50 14.32
CA TYR A 462 -62.49 -2.80 14.89
C TYR A 462 -63.95 -2.79 15.33
N ILE A 463 -64.57 -3.96 15.23
CA ILE A 463 -65.89 -4.26 15.78
C ILE A 463 -65.67 -4.99 17.08
N GLU A 464 -66.25 -4.44 18.16
CA GLU A 464 -66.34 -5.13 19.44
C GLU A 464 -67.67 -5.88 19.52
N LEU A 465 -67.59 -7.20 19.67
CA LEU A 465 -68.71 -8.09 19.96
C LEU A 465 -68.60 -8.48 21.44
N TYR A 466 -69.59 -8.19 22.26
CA TYR A 466 -69.53 -8.50 23.68
C TYR A 466 -70.70 -9.34 24.18
N VAL A 467 -70.43 -10.13 25.21
CA VAL A 467 -71.40 -10.89 26.02
C VAL A 467 -71.14 -10.55 27.48
N GLU A 468 -72.14 -10.01 28.16
CA GLU A 468 -72.13 -9.56 29.54
C GLU A 468 -73.21 -10.32 30.33
N ASP A 469 -72.88 -10.82 31.50
CA ASP A 469 -73.81 -11.47 32.42
C ASP A 469 -73.69 -10.88 33.83
N ASN A 470 -74.76 -11.00 34.63
CA ASN A 470 -74.73 -10.72 36.07
C ASN A 470 -74.63 -11.99 36.91
N GLY A 471 -73.90 -13.00 36.41
CA GLY A 471 -73.73 -14.30 37.03
C GLY A 471 -72.76 -14.29 38.20
N LYS A 472 -72.20 -15.47 38.48
CA LYS A 472 -71.32 -15.68 39.64
C LYS A 472 -69.99 -14.93 39.56
N GLY A 473 -69.59 -14.46 38.39
CA GLY A 473 -68.28 -13.86 38.16
C GLY A 473 -67.11 -14.85 38.31
N ILE A 474 -65.91 -14.37 37.99
CA ILE A 474 -64.66 -15.13 37.96
C ILE A 474 -63.68 -14.49 38.95
N PRO A 475 -63.10 -15.26 39.90
CA PRO A 475 -62.05 -14.74 40.77
C PRO A 475 -60.85 -14.22 39.97
N GLU A 476 -60.25 -13.11 40.41
CA GLU A 476 -59.10 -12.49 39.73
C GLU A 476 -57.93 -13.49 39.54
N ALA A 477 -57.69 -14.36 40.53
CA ALA A 477 -56.65 -15.38 40.48
C ALA A 477 -56.87 -16.43 39.38
N ASP A 478 -58.11 -16.64 38.93
CA ASP A 478 -58.44 -17.61 37.89
C ASP A 478 -58.50 -16.99 36.48
N LEU A 479 -58.63 -15.66 36.35
CA LEU A 479 -58.69 -14.94 35.06
C LEU A 479 -57.56 -15.29 34.09
N PRO A 480 -56.27 -15.39 34.49
CA PRO A 480 -55.20 -15.75 33.57
C PRO A 480 -55.32 -17.16 32.99
N HIS A 481 -56.13 -18.01 33.61
CA HIS A 481 -56.15 -19.43 33.35
C HIS A 481 -57.47 -19.95 32.77
N ILE A 482 -58.48 -19.09 32.59
CA ILE A 482 -59.81 -19.50 32.08
C ILE A 482 -59.78 -20.01 30.63
N PHE A 483 -58.74 -19.68 29.87
CA PHE A 483 -58.54 -20.15 28.50
C PHE A 483 -57.71 -21.44 28.42
N GLU A 484 -57.17 -21.94 29.53
CA GLU A 484 -56.47 -23.23 29.56
C GLU A 484 -57.46 -24.39 29.33
N PRO A 485 -57.18 -25.33 28.41
CA PRO A 485 -58.04 -26.49 28.20
C PRO A 485 -58.25 -27.31 29.49
N PHE A 486 -59.48 -27.76 29.71
CA PHE A 486 -59.92 -28.55 30.87
C PHE A 486 -59.88 -27.80 32.21
N ARG A 487 -59.58 -26.51 32.21
CA ARG A 487 -59.56 -25.71 33.45
C ARG A 487 -60.96 -25.22 33.82
N ARG A 488 -61.29 -25.37 35.10
CA ARG A 488 -62.55 -24.91 35.71
C ARG A 488 -62.26 -24.16 37.01
N VAL A 489 -63.01 -23.08 37.25
CA VAL A 489 -62.97 -22.31 38.50
C VAL A 489 -63.42 -23.21 39.67
N LYS A 490 -62.55 -23.38 40.67
CA LYS A 490 -62.66 -24.42 41.71
C LYS A 490 -63.75 -24.16 42.76
N GLU A 491 -64.21 -22.92 42.92
CA GLU A 491 -65.06 -22.49 44.04
C GLU A 491 -66.57 -22.56 43.82
N THR A 492 -67.03 -23.00 42.64
CA THR A 492 -68.49 -23.17 42.43
C THR A 492 -68.98 -24.44 43.13
N THR A 493 -69.60 -24.30 44.30
CA THR A 493 -70.28 -25.35 45.09
C THR A 493 -71.44 -26.06 44.37
N THR A 494 -71.73 -25.67 43.13
CA THR A 494 -72.76 -26.25 42.26
C THR A 494 -72.13 -27.12 41.18
N HIS A 495 -72.66 -28.34 40.99
CA HIS A 495 -72.39 -29.19 39.82
C HIS A 495 -72.89 -28.49 38.54
N VAL A 496 -72.09 -27.56 37.99
CA VAL A 496 -72.39 -26.94 36.70
C VAL A 496 -71.78 -27.79 35.58
N GLU A 497 -72.58 -28.27 34.65
CA GLU A 497 -72.20 -29.22 33.59
C GLU A 497 -71.29 -28.59 32.52
N GLY A 498 -70.09 -29.12 32.25
CA GLY A 498 -69.33 -28.77 31.04
C GLY A 498 -67.87 -29.21 31.01
N THR A 499 -67.29 -29.13 29.80
CA THR A 499 -66.05 -29.79 29.37
C THR A 499 -64.77 -29.08 29.79
N GLY A 500 -64.85 -27.76 30.04
CA GLY A 500 -63.68 -26.90 30.29
C GLY A 500 -62.85 -26.59 29.05
N VAL A 501 -63.36 -26.91 27.85
CA VAL A 501 -62.64 -26.70 26.57
C VAL A 501 -63.20 -25.51 25.78
N GLY A 502 -64.44 -25.11 26.03
CA GLY A 502 -65.13 -24.06 25.25
C GLY A 502 -64.39 -22.72 25.16
N LEU A 503 -63.79 -22.22 26.24
CA LEU A 503 -63.02 -20.97 26.20
C LEU A 503 -61.67 -21.13 25.46
N ALA A 504 -61.02 -22.29 25.55
CA ALA A 504 -59.83 -22.59 24.75
C ALA A 504 -60.15 -22.60 23.24
N ILE A 505 -61.31 -23.16 22.85
CA ILE A 505 -61.82 -23.10 21.47
C ILE A 505 -62.08 -21.66 21.05
N VAL A 506 -62.65 -20.83 21.94
CA VAL A 506 -62.87 -19.40 21.67
C VAL A 506 -61.55 -18.70 21.35
N GLN A 507 -60.54 -18.86 22.21
CA GLN A 507 -59.23 -18.24 22.00
C GLN A 507 -58.59 -18.69 20.68
N LYS A 508 -58.59 -20.00 20.41
CA LYS A 508 -57.97 -20.57 19.21
C LYS A 508 -58.69 -20.19 17.92
N ASN A 509 -60.02 -20.12 17.92
CA ASN A 509 -60.78 -19.65 16.77
C ASN A 509 -60.55 -18.14 16.53
N LEU A 510 -60.39 -17.34 17.58
CA LEU A 510 -60.06 -15.92 17.44
C LEU A 510 -58.65 -15.69 16.92
N GLU A 511 -57.66 -16.43 17.42
CA GLU A 511 -56.29 -16.45 16.87
C GLU A 511 -56.30 -16.78 15.37
N LEU A 512 -57.08 -17.81 14.96
CA LEU A 512 -57.24 -18.20 13.56
C LEU A 512 -57.89 -17.10 12.70
N MET A 513 -58.83 -16.34 13.28
CA MET A 513 -59.51 -15.21 12.63
C MET A 513 -58.72 -13.90 12.70
N GLY A 514 -57.56 -13.87 13.38
CA GLY A 514 -56.80 -12.63 13.63
C GLY A 514 -57.52 -11.64 14.57
N GLY A 515 -58.36 -12.16 15.46
CA GLY A 515 -59.10 -11.40 16.47
C GLY A 515 -58.53 -11.53 17.87
N GLU A 516 -59.03 -10.70 18.78
CA GLU A 516 -58.61 -10.69 20.19
C GLU A 516 -59.82 -10.84 21.13
N ILE A 517 -59.59 -11.33 22.35
CA ILE A 517 -60.61 -11.40 23.41
C ILE A 517 -60.09 -10.75 24.69
N LYS A 518 -60.96 -9.95 25.32
CA LYS A 518 -60.75 -9.35 26.63
C LYS A 518 -61.84 -9.81 27.59
N VAL A 519 -61.47 -10.06 28.84
CA VAL A 519 -62.40 -10.47 29.90
C VAL A 519 -62.30 -9.48 31.06
N GLU A 520 -63.46 -9.01 31.49
CA GLU A 520 -63.63 -8.20 32.70
C GLU A 520 -64.64 -8.94 33.58
N SER A 521 -64.26 -9.30 34.80
CA SER A 521 -65.16 -10.03 35.69
C SER A 521 -64.87 -9.69 37.14
N THR A 522 -65.92 -9.66 37.95
CA THR A 522 -65.82 -9.47 39.41
C THR A 522 -66.66 -10.55 40.08
N LEU A 523 -66.06 -11.26 41.03
CA LEU A 523 -66.70 -12.35 41.75
C LEU A 523 -67.98 -11.85 42.43
N GLY A 524 -69.11 -12.49 42.13
CA GLY A 524 -70.43 -12.14 42.63
C GLY A 524 -71.19 -11.06 41.85
N GLU A 525 -70.53 -10.36 40.93
CA GLU A 525 -71.14 -9.27 40.15
C GLU A 525 -71.41 -9.63 38.68
N GLY A 526 -70.61 -10.53 38.11
CA GLY A 526 -70.79 -11.02 36.75
C GLY A 526 -69.52 -10.98 35.89
N SER A 527 -69.68 -11.18 34.59
CA SER A 527 -68.57 -11.21 33.63
C SER A 527 -68.94 -10.53 32.32
N ARG A 528 -67.96 -9.92 31.67
CA ARG A 528 -68.03 -9.39 30.32
C ARG A 528 -66.88 -9.92 29.48
N PHE A 529 -67.22 -10.64 28.42
CA PHE A 529 -66.30 -11.09 27.38
C PHE A 529 -66.46 -10.18 26.17
N SER A 530 -65.37 -9.54 25.72
CA SER A 530 -65.37 -8.62 24.59
C SER A 530 -64.39 -9.13 23.52
N ILE A 531 -64.90 -9.38 22.32
CA ILE A 531 -64.15 -9.87 21.17
C ILE A 531 -63.92 -8.70 20.21
N TYR A 532 -62.71 -8.57 19.68
CA TYR A 532 -62.34 -7.55 18.71
C TYR A 532 -62.01 -8.20 17.37
N LEU A 533 -62.75 -7.83 16.33
CA LEU A 533 -62.50 -8.24 14.94
C LEU A 533 -62.31 -7.01 14.05
N LYS A 534 -61.43 -7.11 13.06
CA LYS A 534 -61.24 -6.02 12.10
C LYS A 534 -62.50 -5.87 11.24
N ALA A 535 -63.01 -4.64 11.13
CA ALA A 535 -64.11 -4.33 10.21
C ALA A 535 -63.63 -4.50 8.76
N TYR A 536 -64.44 -5.15 7.95
CA TYR A 536 -64.25 -5.23 6.51
C TYR A 536 -64.70 -3.91 5.87
N ASN A 537 -63.77 -3.26 5.17
CA ASN A 537 -64.04 -2.09 4.35
C ASN A 537 -63.75 -2.44 2.89
N ALA A 538 -64.74 -2.32 2.01
CA ALA A 538 -64.62 -2.67 0.59
C ALA A 538 -63.59 -1.79 -0.15
N ASP A 539 -63.31 -0.58 0.36
CA ASP A 539 -62.28 0.32 -0.19
C ASP A 539 -60.85 -0.06 0.21
N TYR A 540 -60.68 -1.05 1.09
CA TYR A 540 -59.39 -1.53 1.56
C TYR A 540 -59.23 -3.02 1.21
N SER A 541 -58.92 -3.31 -0.06
CA SER A 541 -58.40 -4.62 -0.45
C SER A 541 -57.08 -4.85 0.29
N PRO A 542 -56.94 -5.84 1.19
CA PRO A 542 -55.63 -6.18 1.70
C PRO A 542 -54.83 -6.75 0.53
N ALA A 543 -53.76 -6.05 0.12
CA ALA A 543 -52.71 -6.69 -0.65
C ALA A 543 -52.21 -7.90 0.17
N PRO A 544 -51.93 -9.05 -0.46
CA PRO A 544 -51.41 -10.20 0.27
C PRO A 544 -49.97 -9.92 0.69
N ASP A 545 -49.78 -9.34 1.87
CA ASP A 545 -48.52 -9.44 2.60
C ASP A 545 -48.47 -10.83 3.23
N ASN A 546 -47.91 -11.80 2.50
CA ASN A 546 -47.02 -12.84 3.04
C ASN A 546 -46.62 -13.84 1.93
N GLU A 547 -45.43 -13.63 1.38
CA GLU A 547 -44.68 -14.64 0.63
C GLU A 547 -43.92 -15.62 1.55
N ASP A 548 -44.10 -15.58 2.88
CA ASP A 548 -43.26 -16.32 3.84
C ASP A 548 -43.96 -17.41 4.69
N ALA A 549 -45.16 -17.87 4.30
CA ALA A 549 -45.86 -18.98 4.98
C ALA A 549 -45.98 -20.26 4.14
N ALA A 550 -44.97 -20.56 3.33
CA ALA A 550 -44.80 -21.88 2.69
C ALA A 550 -43.37 -22.40 2.92
N ARG A 551 -43.08 -22.77 4.17
CA ARG A 551 -42.05 -23.76 4.52
C ARG A 551 -42.52 -24.64 5.66
#